data_AF-A0A7C2W0L8-F1
#
_entry.id   AF-A0A7C2W0L8-F1
#
_cell.length_a   1.000
_cell.length_b   1.000
_cell.length_c   1.000
_cell.angle_alpha   90.00
_cell.angle_beta   90.00
_cell.angle_gamma   90.00
#
_symmetry.space_group_name_H-M   'P 1'
#
loop_
_entity.id
_entity.type
_entity.pdbx_description
1 polymer ?
#
loop_
_entity_poly.entity_id
_entity_poly.type
_entity_poly.pdbx_seq_one_letter_code
_entity_poly.pdbx_strand_id
1 'polypeptide(L)' 'MRERWKREDEEAREIRRREADWDFIKRQPPRIRMALECFIECGDLYVASRVAGLSIDEFNELRIKARIPVVV' A
#
# COMPACT_ATOMS: atom_id res chain seq x y z
N MET A 1 -22.87 9.44 -9.68
CA MET A 1 -21.43 9.73 -9.54
C MET A 1 -20.79 8.98 -8.37
N ARG A 2 -21.25 9.06 -7.12
CA ARG A 2 -20.53 8.47 -5.95
C ARG A 2 -20.32 6.95 -5.98
N GLU A 3 -21.22 6.17 -6.56
CA GLU A 3 -21.13 4.69 -6.54
C GLU A 3 -19.98 4.16 -7.40
N ARG A 4 -19.72 4.81 -8.54
CA ARG A 4 -18.64 4.41 -9.44
C ARG A 4 -17.26 4.57 -8.79
N TRP A 5 -17.03 5.70 -8.13
CA TRP A 5 -15.78 5.99 -7.43
C TRP A 5 -15.54 5.06 -6.24
N LYS A 6 -16.61 4.69 -5.53
CA LYS A 6 -16.52 3.68 -4.46
C LYS A 6 -16.10 2.32 -5.00
N ARG A 7 -16.66 1.92 -6.14
CA ARG A 7 -16.33 0.63 -6.77
C ARG A 7 -14.90 0.64 -7.32
N GLU A 8 -14.49 1.73 -7.94
CA GLU A 8 -13.11 1.91 -8.43
C GLU A 8 -12.10 1.88 -7.26
N ASP A 9 -12.39 2.50 -6.11
CA ASP A 9 -11.54 2.42 -4.90
C ASP A 9 -11.46 0.99 -4.34
N GLU A 10 -12.58 0.27 -4.32
CA GLU A 10 -12.65 -1.10 -3.85
C GLU A 10 -11.91 -2.07 -4.78
N GLU A 11 -12.09 -1.94 -6.09
CA GLU A 11 -11.33 -2.68 -7.11
C GLU A 11 -9.82 -2.40 -6.97
N ALA A 12 -9.42 -1.14 -6.79
CA ALA A 12 -8.02 -0.78 -6.57
C ALA A 12 -7.43 -1.37 -5.26
N ARG A 13 -8.24 -1.43 -4.19
CA ARG A 13 -7.87 -2.06 -2.91
C ARG A 13 -7.72 -3.57 -3.07
N GLU A 14 -8.64 -4.23 -3.76
CA GLU A 14 -8.56 -5.67 -4.03
C GLU A 14 -7.33 -6.03 -4.86
N ILE A 15 -7.02 -5.25 -5.91
CA ILE A 15 -5.82 -5.44 -6.72
C ILE A 15 -4.57 -5.35 -5.85
N ARG A 16 -4.43 -4.30 -5.03
CA ARG A 16 -3.28 -4.16 -4.12
C ARG A 16 -3.18 -5.32 -3.14
N ARG A 17 -4.30 -5.76 -2.56
CA ARG A 17 -4.35 -6.87 -1.60
C ARG A 17 -3.98 -8.21 -2.25
N ARG A 18 -4.40 -8.46 -3.49
CA ARG A 18 -4.14 -9.72 -4.19
C ARG A 18 -2.71 -9.83 -4.69
N GLU A 19 -2.15 -8.73 -5.21
CA GLU A 19 -0.80 -8.73 -5.81
C GLU A 19 0.31 -8.57 -4.75
N ALA A 20 -0.01 -8.06 -3.55
CA ALA A 20 0.94 -7.87 -2.48
C ALA A 20 1.62 -9.17 -2.03
N ASP A 21 2.94 -9.10 -1.84
CA ASP A 21 3.73 -10.16 -1.21
C ASP A 21 3.53 -10.11 0.32
N TRP A 22 2.51 -10.81 0.79
CA TRP A 22 2.17 -10.90 2.22
C TRP A 22 3.27 -11.53 3.06
N ASP A 23 4.09 -12.42 2.50
CA ASP A 23 5.20 -13.03 3.24
C ASP A 23 6.33 -12.04 3.46
N PHE A 24 6.64 -11.21 2.45
CA PHE A 24 7.55 -10.08 2.61
C PHE A 24 7.04 -9.08 3.66
N ILE A 25 5.76 -8.71 3.58
CA ILE A 25 5.11 -7.74 4.49
C ILE A 25 5.16 -8.24 5.94
N LYS A 26 4.80 -9.51 6.18
CA LYS A 26 4.75 -10.10 7.53
C LYS A 26 6.13 -10.18 8.19
N ARG A 27 7.20 -10.26 7.41
CA ARG A 27 8.60 -10.30 7.89
C ARG A 27 9.16 -8.91 8.22
N GLN A 28 8.49 -7.83 7.82
CA GLN A 28 8.97 -6.48 8.10
C GLN A 28 8.81 -6.11 9.59
N PRO A 29 9.61 -5.15 10.09
CA PRO A 29 9.40 -4.56 11.40
C PRO A 29 7.96 -4.04 11.57
N PRO A 30 7.38 -4.06 12.78
CA PRO A 30 5.96 -3.73 12.99
C PRO A 30 5.50 -2.41 12.37
N ARG A 31 6.34 -1.37 12.44
CA ARG A 31 6.05 -0.05 11.86
C ARG A 31 5.99 -0.07 10.34
N ILE A 32 6.91 -0.79 9.72
CA ILE A 32 6.99 -0.92 8.26
C ILE A 32 5.83 -1.78 7.74
N ARG A 33 5.54 -2.89 8.44
CA ARG A 33 4.39 -3.74 8.14
C ARG A 33 3.09 -2.92 8.17
N MET A 34 2.87 -2.14 9.23
CA MET A 34 1.68 -1.28 9.37
C MET A 34 1.58 -0.24 8.25
N ALA A 35 2.71 0.33 7.82
CA ALA A 35 2.74 1.27 6.70
C ALA A 35 2.38 0.63 5.35
N LEU A 36 2.88 -0.58 5.07
CA LEU A 36 2.54 -1.34 3.86
C LEU A 36 1.08 -1.76 3.86
N GLU A 37 0.54 -2.22 4.99
CA GLU A 37 -0.88 -2.53 5.15
C GLU A 37 -1.74 -1.27 4.94
N CYS A 38 -1.33 -0.13 5.51
CA CYS A 38 -2.00 1.16 5.28
C CYS A 38 -2.00 1.55 3.79
N PHE A 39 -0.89 1.32 3.08
CA PHE A 39 -0.81 1.55 1.64
C PHE A 39 -1.70 0.57 0.84
N ILE A 40 -1.91 -0.66 1.29
CA ILE A 40 -2.85 -1.64 0.68
C ILE A 40 -4.31 -1.24 0.93
N GLU A 41 -4.62 -0.57 2.03
CA GLU A 41 -5.99 -0.13 2.31
C GLU A 41 -6.31 1.20 1.61
N CYS A 42 -5.44 2.22 1.73
CA CYS A 42 -5.78 3.59 1.33
C CYS A 42 -5.16 4.03 0.00
N GLY A 43 -4.07 3.41 -0.45
CA GLY A 43 -3.41 3.73 -1.72
C GLY A 43 -2.60 5.03 -1.69
N ASP A 44 -2.54 5.68 -0.54
CA ASP A 44 -1.84 6.93 -0.34
C ASP A 44 -0.38 6.70 0.05
N LEU A 45 0.52 6.94 -0.91
CA LEU A 45 1.95 6.76 -0.74
C LEU A 45 2.55 7.76 0.27
N TYR A 46 2.00 8.97 0.33
CA TYR A 46 2.48 10.01 1.25
C TYR A 46 2.14 9.62 2.69
N VAL A 47 0.87 9.30 2.98
CA VAL A 47 0.45 8.89 4.32
C VAL A 47 1.24 7.67 4.79
N ALA A 48 1.38 6.67 3.91
CA ALA A 48 2.11 5.46 4.25
C ALA A 48 3.61 5.71 4.52
N SER A 49 4.28 6.59 3.77
CA SER A 49 5.68 6.94 4.04
C SER A 49 5.85 7.64 5.40
N ARG A 50 4.90 8.51 5.77
CA ARG A 50 4.88 9.16 7.10
C ARG A 50 4.70 8.13 8.24
N VAL A 51 3.81 7.15 8.05
CA VAL A 51 3.63 6.05 9.01
C VAL A 51 4.91 5.23 9.14
N ALA A 52 5.57 4.90 8.02
CA ALA A 52 6.84 4.19 8.01
C ALA A 52 7.98 4.98 8.66
N GLY A 53 7.89 6.32 8.69
CA GLY A 53 8.99 7.19 9.10
C GLY A 53 10.09 7.27 8.05
N LEU A 54 9.74 7.06 6.78
CA LEU A 54 10.63 7.08 5.63
C LEU A 54 10.30 8.26 4.72
N SER A 55 11.22 8.60 3.83
CA SER A 55 10.89 9.45 2.68
C SER A 55 9.93 8.73 1.73
N ILE A 56 9.29 9.51 0.84
CA ILE A 56 8.37 8.96 -0.16
C ILE A 56 9.12 7.98 -1.08
N ASP A 57 10.33 8.33 -1.49
CA ASP A 57 11.15 7.50 -2.38
C ASP A 57 11.56 6.18 -1.72
N GLU A 58 12.01 6.22 -0.45
CA GLU A 58 12.35 5.00 0.30
C GLU A 58 11.14 4.08 0.48
N PHE A 59 9.97 4.65 0.78
CA PHE A 59 8.74 3.88 0.89
C PHE A 59 8.29 3.35 -0.48
N ASN A 60 8.50 4.11 -1.55
CA ASN A 60 8.21 3.68 -2.91
C ASN A 60 9.03 2.44 -3.30
N GLU A 61 10.33 2.43 -3.01
CA GLU A 61 11.18 1.26 -3.19
C GLU A 61 10.70 0.05 -2.36
N LEU A 62 10.27 0.31 -1.14
CA LEU A 62 9.76 -0.74 -0.26
C LEU A 62 8.46 -1.36 -0.78
N ARG A 63 7.49 -0.56 -1.27
CA ARG A 63 6.25 -1.12 -1.84
C ARG A 63 6.52 -1.94 -3.09
N ILE A 64 7.54 -1.60 -3.88
CA ILE A 64 7.95 -2.34 -5.07
C ILE A 64 8.49 -3.70 -4.65
N LYS A 65 9.33 -3.76 -3.60
CA LYS A 65 9.79 -5.02 -3.01
C LYS A 65 8.63 -5.86 -2.46
N ALA A 66 7.63 -5.20 -1.87
CA ALA A 66 6.40 -5.84 -1.41
C ALA A 66 5.39 -6.17 -2.54
N ARG A 67 5.75 -5.90 -3.82
CA ARG A 67 4.90 -6.12 -5.00
C ARG A 67 3.53 -5.43 -4.96
N ILE A 68 3.43 -4.30 -4.26
CA ILE A 68 2.16 -3.56 -4.17
C ILE A 68 2.08 -2.55 -5.35
N PRO A 69 1.14 -2.74 -6.31
CA PRO A 69 1.00 -1.85 -7.45
C PRO A 69 0.42 -0.48 -7.05
N VAL A 70 0.72 0.53 -7.85
CA VAL A 70 -0.02 1.81 -7.83
C VAL A 70 -1.12 1.69 -8.86
N VAL A 71 -2.37 1.80 -8.41
CA VAL A 71 -3.56 1.80 -9.26
C VAL A 71 -4.04 3.25 -9.34
N VAL A 72 -4.20 3.76 -10.57
CA VAL A 72 -4.57 5.16 -10.86
C VAL A 72 -5.99 5.20 -11.43
#